data_AF-A0A2A5NP52-F1
#
_entry.id   AF-A0A2A5NP52-F1
#
_cell.length_a   1.000
_cell.length_b   1.000
_cell.length_c   1.000
_cell.angle_alpha   90.00
_cell.angle_beta   90.00
_cell.angle_gamma   90.00
#
_symmetry.space_group_name_H-M   'P 1'
#
loop_
_entity.id
_entity.type
_entity.pdbx_description
1 polymer ?
#
loop_
_entity_poly.entity_id
_entity_poly.type
_entity_poly.pdbx_seq_one_letter_code
_entity_poly.pdbx_strand_id
1 'polypeptide(L)'
;MNTPFFANIRIRRDTRANFAAAAFIPGVGEPAYETDSRLQRIGDGVTPMGDLDAAAYVDGATHQFGDDVRARIAANLTDPATPEGAALAEVVAASGGGGALAYDSTTGVYSVPAGSSIIYDASTGAYSSN
;
A
#
# COMPACT_ATOMS: atom_id res chain seq x y z
N MET A 1 11.52 -45.25 4.95
CA MET A 1 10.94 -44.01 4.38
C MET A 1 10.55 -43.13 5.57
N ASN A 2 11.22 -42.00 5.79
CA ASN A 2 10.95 -41.14 6.94
C ASN A 2 9.87 -40.14 6.54
N THR A 3 8.69 -40.19 7.18
CA THR A 3 7.61 -39.23 6.92
C THR A 3 8.01 -37.86 7.47
N PRO A 4 7.90 -36.77 6.68
CA PRO A 4 8.17 -35.44 7.20
C PRO A 4 7.21 -35.10 8.35
N PHE A 5 7.76 -34.57 9.43
CA PHE A 5 6.98 -34.02 10.54
C PHE A 5 6.52 -32.61 10.18
N PHE A 6 5.21 -32.38 10.19
CA PHE A 6 4.64 -31.05 10.02
C PHE A 6 4.28 -30.47 11.39
N ALA A 7 4.80 -29.28 11.69
CA ALA A 7 4.42 -28.52 12.88
C ALA A 7 3.37 -27.47 12.51
N ASN A 8 2.22 -27.49 13.18
CA ASN A 8 1.22 -26.42 13.09
C ASN A 8 1.47 -25.41 14.20
N ILE A 9 1.97 -24.23 13.85
CA ILE A 9 2.19 -23.13 14.80
C ILE A 9 0.95 -22.23 14.79
N ARG A 10 0.36 -22.01 15.97
CA ARG A 10 -0.65 -20.97 16.18
C ARG A 10 0.00 -19.82 16.95
N ILE A 11 -0.03 -18.63 16.35
CA ILE A 11 0.36 -17.40 17.03
C ILE A 11 -0.80 -16.87 17.88
N ARG A 12 -0.48 -15.97 18.81
CA ARG A 12 -1.51 -15.29 19.61
C ARG A 12 -2.40 -14.46 18.68
N ARG A 13 -3.71 -14.71 18.75
CA ARG A 13 -4.70 -14.13 17.83
C ARG A 13 -6.01 -13.88 18.56
N ASP A 14 -6.61 -12.71 18.32
CA ASP A 14 -7.92 -12.32 18.84
C ASP A 14 -8.46 -11.13 18.05
N THR A 15 -9.62 -10.58 18.42
CA THR A 15 -10.14 -9.31 17.89
C THR A 15 -9.38 -8.13 18.49
N ARG A 16 -9.38 -6.99 17.79
CA ARG A 16 -8.72 -5.76 18.30
C ARG A 16 -9.29 -5.31 19.65
N ALA A 17 -10.60 -5.43 19.83
CA ALA A 17 -11.26 -5.07 21.09
C ALA A 17 -10.76 -5.93 22.27
N ASN A 18 -10.60 -7.23 22.06
CA ASN A 18 -10.11 -8.14 23.11
C ASN A 18 -8.65 -7.88 23.46
N PHE A 19 -7.80 -7.59 22.47
CA PHE A 19 -6.40 -7.19 22.74
C PHE A 19 -6.31 -5.90 23.55
N ALA A 20 -7.12 -4.90 23.23
CA ALA A 20 -7.19 -3.65 24.00
C ALA A 20 -7.68 -3.89 25.43
N ALA A 21 -8.74 -4.68 25.62
CA ALA A 21 -9.28 -5.00 26.95
C ALA A 21 -8.27 -5.76 27.83
N ALA A 22 -7.41 -6.58 27.23
CA ALA A 22 -6.37 -7.33 27.94
C ALA A 22 -5.10 -6.52 28.22
N ALA A 23 -4.99 -5.26 27.73
CA ALA A 23 -3.76 -4.47 27.74
C ALA A 23 -2.54 -5.30 27.27
N PHE A 24 -2.74 -6.11 26.23
CA PHE A 24 -1.74 -7.08 25.82
C PHE A 24 -0.51 -6.38 25.21
N ILE A 25 0.66 -6.62 25.80
CA ILE A 25 1.97 -6.17 25.30
C ILE A 25 2.75 -7.39 24.79
N PRO A 26 2.90 -7.57 23.46
CA PRO A 26 3.71 -8.64 22.90
C PRO A 26 5.20 -8.39 23.19
N GLY A 27 5.94 -9.47 23.49
CA GLY A 27 7.39 -9.42 23.68
C GLY A 27 8.13 -8.98 22.42
N VAL A 28 9.41 -8.62 22.56
CA VAL A 28 10.25 -8.23 21.43
C VAL A 28 10.27 -9.34 20.38
N GLY A 29 9.83 -9.04 19.16
CA GLY A 29 9.76 -9.99 18.04
C GLY A 29 8.57 -10.96 18.10
N GLU A 30 7.69 -10.88 19.10
CA GLU A 30 6.52 -11.73 19.20
C GLU A 30 5.44 -11.30 18.18
N PRO A 31 5.02 -12.19 17.26
CA PRO A 31 3.94 -11.89 16.33
C PRO A 31 2.56 -12.04 17.01
N ALA A 32 1.67 -11.07 16.76
CA ALA A 32 0.27 -11.13 17.17
C ALA A 32 -0.66 -10.75 16.01
N TYR A 33 -1.83 -11.40 15.92
CA TYR A 33 -2.74 -11.28 14.78
C TYR A 33 -4.14 -10.83 15.19
N GLU A 34 -4.60 -9.70 14.62
CA GLU A 34 -5.97 -9.19 14.73
C GLU A 34 -6.88 -9.95 13.75
N THR A 35 -7.84 -10.71 14.26
CA THR A 35 -8.69 -11.60 13.46
C THR A 35 -9.78 -10.88 12.67
N ASP A 36 -10.19 -9.70 13.12
CA ASP A 36 -11.22 -8.83 12.54
C ASP A 36 -10.65 -7.93 11.43
N SER A 37 -9.49 -7.31 11.66
CA SER A 37 -8.81 -6.46 10.68
C SER A 37 -7.83 -7.21 9.77
N ARG A 38 -7.50 -8.46 10.11
CA ARG A 38 -6.49 -9.31 9.45
C ARG A 38 -5.08 -8.74 9.46
N LEU A 39 -4.78 -7.83 10.38
CA LEU A 39 -3.47 -7.24 10.54
C LEU A 39 -2.62 -8.07 11.49
N GLN A 40 -1.33 -8.23 11.14
CA GLN A 40 -0.33 -8.75 12.07
C GLN A 40 0.53 -7.59 12.57
N ARG A 41 0.95 -7.65 13.83
CA ARG A 41 1.88 -6.69 14.46
C ARG A 41 3.01 -7.46 15.13
N ILE A 42 4.19 -6.84 15.23
CA ILE A 42 5.37 -7.42 15.88
C ILE A 42 5.67 -6.63 17.14
N GLY A 43 5.75 -7.33 18.27
CA GLY A 43 6.02 -6.69 19.56
C GLY A 43 7.40 -6.06 19.66
N ASP A 44 7.46 -4.96 20.39
CA ASP A 44 8.67 -4.27 20.82
C ASP A 44 8.95 -4.45 22.32
N GLY A 45 8.10 -5.23 23.01
CA GLY A 45 8.21 -5.54 24.44
C GLY A 45 7.67 -4.46 25.38
N VAL A 46 7.15 -3.34 24.88
CA VAL A 46 6.69 -2.21 25.72
C VAL A 46 5.37 -1.60 25.26
N THR A 47 5.06 -1.62 23.97
CA THR A 47 3.89 -0.98 23.39
C THR A 47 2.71 -1.95 23.37
N PRO A 48 1.50 -1.51 23.81
CA PRO A 48 0.29 -2.31 23.68
C PRO A 48 0.03 -2.70 22.22
N MET A 49 -0.50 -3.90 22.02
CA MET A 49 -0.68 -4.48 20.69
C MET A 49 -1.47 -3.59 19.73
N GLY A 50 -2.52 -2.91 20.20
CA GLY A 50 -3.35 -2.04 19.36
C GLY A 50 -2.64 -0.78 18.84
N ASP A 51 -1.53 -0.40 19.47
CA ASP A 51 -0.79 0.84 19.19
C ASP A 51 0.50 0.59 18.40
N LEU A 52 0.93 -0.67 18.26
CA LEU A 52 2.03 -1.06 17.38
C LEU A 52 1.66 -0.81 15.91
N ASP A 53 2.63 -0.55 15.05
CA ASP A 53 2.40 -0.50 13.61
C ASP A 53 2.09 -1.88 13.03
N ALA A 54 1.24 -1.92 12.00
CA ALA A 54 0.94 -3.16 11.29
C ALA A 54 2.15 -3.58 10.44
N ALA A 55 2.49 -4.86 10.49
CA ALA A 55 3.44 -5.44 9.58
C ALA A 55 2.87 -5.36 8.16
N ALA A 56 3.55 -4.63 7.28
CA ALA A 56 3.23 -4.63 5.87
C ALA A 56 3.74 -5.94 5.25
N TYR A 57 2.83 -6.73 4.69
CA TYR A 57 3.19 -7.89 3.90
C TYR A 57 3.27 -7.51 2.43
N VAL A 58 4.36 -7.92 1.81
CA VAL A 58 4.46 -7.99 0.35
C VAL A 58 4.23 -9.44 -0.08
N ASP A 59 3.66 -9.61 -1.25
CA ASP A 59 3.57 -10.90 -1.92
C ASP A 59 4.99 -11.45 -2.16
N GLY A 60 5.23 -12.71 -1.77
CA GLY A 60 6.57 -13.30 -1.80
C GLY A 60 7.11 -13.59 -3.20
N ALA A 61 6.27 -13.59 -4.24
CA ALA A 61 6.69 -13.87 -5.61
C ALA A 61 6.86 -12.58 -6.44
N THR A 62 5.93 -11.64 -6.28
CA THR A 62 5.87 -10.37 -7.02
C THR A 62 6.50 -9.21 -6.26
N HIS A 63 6.75 -9.38 -4.96
CA HIS A 63 7.24 -8.35 -4.04
C HIS A 63 6.38 -7.09 -4.04
N GLN A 64 5.09 -7.22 -4.37
CA GLN A 64 4.10 -6.15 -4.36
C GLN A 64 3.32 -6.13 -3.05
N PHE A 65 2.82 -4.97 -2.63
CA PHE A 65 1.82 -4.92 -1.57
C PHE A 65 0.50 -5.58 -2.00
N GLY A 66 -0.35 -5.91 -1.02
CA GLY A 66 -1.72 -6.35 -1.27
C GLY A 66 -2.53 -5.35 -2.12
N ASP A 67 -3.54 -5.84 -2.82
CA ASP A 67 -4.34 -5.04 -3.76
C ASP A 67 -5.04 -3.85 -3.10
N ASP A 68 -5.42 -3.99 -1.84
CA ASP A 68 -6.00 -2.92 -1.01
C ASP A 68 -5.02 -1.77 -0.77
N VAL A 69 -3.77 -2.09 -0.40
CA VAL A 69 -2.70 -1.11 -0.22
C VAL A 69 -2.33 -0.48 -1.55
N ARG A 70 -2.19 -1.28 -2.62
CA ARG A 70 -1.91 -0.77 -3.97
C ARG A 70 -3.01 0.14 -4.49
N ALA A 71 -4.28 -0.20 -4.26
CA ALA A 71 -5.42 0.63 -4.64
C ALA A 71 -5.41 1.96 -3.86
N ARG A 72 -5.07 1.94 -2.56
CA ARG A 72 -4.90 3.17 -1.77
C ARG A 72 -3.76 4.04 -2.30
N ILE A 73 -2.60 3.45 -2.62
CA ILE A 73 -1.47 4.19 -3.19
C ILE A 73 -1.87 4.82 -4.54
N ALA A 74 -2.55 4.07 -5.41
CA ALA A 74 -3.04 4.58 -6.68
C ALA A 74 -4.04 5.75 -6.48
N ALA A 75 -4.97 5.63 -5.52
CA ALA A 75 -5.90 6.69 -5.20
C ALA A 75 -5.20 7.96 -4.66
N ASN A 76 -4.19 7.81 -3.81
CA ASN A 76 -3.41 8.95 -3.33
C ASN A 76 -2.66 9.63 -4.49
N LEU A 77 -2.01 8.86 -5.36
CA LEU A 77 -1.33 9.40 -6.54
C LEU A 77 -2.27 10.19 -7.48
N THR A 78 -3.56 9.82 -7.56
CA THR A 78 -4.56 10.58 -8.34
C THR A 78 -5.10 11.82 -7.65
N ASP A 79 -4.99 11.93 -6.34
CA ASP A 79 -5.61 12.99 -5.55
C ASP A 79 -4.57 14.07 -5.19
N PRO A 80 -4.64 15.27 -5.81
CA PRO A 80 -3.69 16.34 -5.56
C PRO A 80 -3.80 16.95 -4.15
N ALA A 81 -4.83 16.58 -3.36
CA ALA A 81 -4.92 16.96 -1.95
C ALA A 81 -4.03 16.09 -1.04
N THR A 82 -3.55 14.95 -1.54
CA THR A 82 -2.57 14.12 -0.82
C THR A 82 -1.14 14.59 -1.13
N PRO A 83 -0.17 14.35 -0.23
CA PRO A 83 1.23 14.70 -0.51
C PRO A 83 1.79 14.06 -1.79
N GLU A 84 1.47 12.80 -2.06
CA GLU A 84 1.94 12.06 -3.23
C GLU A 84 1.33 12.62 -4.53
N GLY A 85 0.02 12.85 -4.55
CA GLY A 85 -0.67 13.44 -5.70
C GLY A 85 -0.27 14.90 -5.93
N ALA A 86 -0.03 15.69 -4.87
CA ALA A 86 0.47 17.06 -4.98
C ALA A 86 1.87 17.12 -5.62
N ALA A 87 2.78 16.24 -5.19
CA ALA A 87 4.11 16.13 -5.77
C ALA A 87 4.06 15.73 -7.25
N LEU A 88 3.19 14.78 -7.61
CA LEU A 88 2.97 14.41 -9.01
C LEU A 88 2.41 15.59 -9.82
N ALA A 89 1.42 16.31 -9.28
CA ALA A 89 0.83 17.48 -9.91
C ALA A 89 1.86 18.60 -10.10
N GLU A 90 2.76 18.82 -9.14
CA GLU A 90 3.85 19.80 -9.22
C GLU A 90 4.83 19.45 -10.35
N VAL A 91 5.25 18.19 -10.45
CA VAL A 91 6.13 17.73 -11.54
C VAL A 91 5.46 17.89 -12.91
N VAL A 92 4.16 17.56 -13.01
CA VAL A 92 3.39 17.74 -14.24
C VAL A 92 3.27 19.22 -14.60
N ALA A 93 2.97 20.10 -13.64
CA ALA A 93 2.93 21.54 -13.86
C ALA A 93 4.29 22.12 -14.29
N ALA A 94 5.38 21.67 -13.66
CA ALA A 94 6.74 22.06 -14.00
C ALA A 94 7.19 21.57 -15.39
N SER A 95 6.59 20.48 -15.90
CA SER A 95 6.84 20.01 -17.26
C SER A 95 6.26 20.95 -18.35
N GLY A 96 5.47 21.97 -17.99
CA GLY A 96 4.96 22.96 -18.95
C GLY A 96 3.61 22.61 -19.58
N GLY A 97 2.95 21.53 -19.13
CA GLY A 97 1.53 21.27 -19.38
C GLY A 97 0.70 21.90 -18.28
N GLY A 98 0.00 23.00 -18.54
CA GLY A 98 -0.78 23.76 -17.57
C GLY A 98 -2.04 23.07 -17.03
N GLY A 99 -1.99 21.78 -16.65
CA GLY A 99 -3.12 21.07 -16.05
C GLY A 99 -2.77 19.69 -15.49
N ALA A 100 -3.60 19.21 -14.57
CA ALA A 100 -3.50 17.88 -13.97
C ALA A 100 -3.67 16.77 -15.03
N LEU A 101 -3.06 15.60 -14.78
CA LEU A 101 -3.30 14.38 -15.56
C LEU A 101 -4.77 13.97 -15.41
N ALA A 102 -5.48 13.77 -16.51
CA ALA A 102 -6.84 13.25 -16.50
C ALA A 102 -6.80 11.71 -16.55
N TYR A 103 -7.25 11.05 -15.48
CA TYR A 103 -7.34 9.59 -15.39
C TYR A 103 -8.63 9.07 -16.03
N ASP A 104 -8.51 8.17 -17.00
CA ASP A 104 -9.64 7.39 -17.53
C ASP A 104 -9.72 6.03 -16.83
N SER A 105 -10.74 5.87 -15.98
CA SER A 105 -10.98 4.63 -15.22
C SER A 105 -11.46 3.46 -16.08
N THR A 106 -11.86 3.69 -17.33
CA THR A 106 -12.29 2.65 -18.27
C THR A 106 -11.09 1.98 -18.93
N THR A 107 -10.07 2.77 -19.27
CA THR A 107 -8.87 2.29 -19.97
C THR A 107 -7.68 2.12 -19.03
N GLY A 108 -7.73 2.70 -17.83
CA GLY A 108 -6.63 2.70 -16.87
C GLY A 108 -5.47 3.61 -17.27
N VAL A 109 -5.70 4.54 -18.21
CA VAL A 109 -4.68 5.40 -18.79
C VAL A 109 -4.83 6.83 -18.26
N TYR A 110 -3.72 7.48 -17.94
CA TYR A 110 -3.68 8.92 -17.67
C TYR A 110 -3.51 9.68 -18.99
N SER A 111 -4.09 10.86 -19.09
CA SER A 111 -3.96 11.71 -20.27
C SER A 111 -3.45 13.08 -19.87
N VAL A 112 -2.55 13.61 -20.69
CA VAL A 112 -1.98 14.95 -20.53
C VAL A 112 -2.84 15.97 -21.29
N PRO A 113 -3.05 17.19 -20.78
CA PRO A 113 -3.75 18.24 -21.52
C PRO A 113 -3.10 18.53 -22.87
N ALA A 114 -3.92 18.86 -23.88
CA ALA A 114 -3.43 19.26 -25.19
C ALA A 114 -2.46 20.46 -25.08
N GLY A 115 -1.28 20.34 -25.71
CA GLY A 115 -0.21 21.35 -25.62
C GLY A 115 0.83 21.12 -24.52
N SER A 116 0.74 20.01 -23.79
CA SER A 116 1.80 19.59 -22.85
C SER A 116 3.10 19.26 -23.58
N SER A 117 4.25 19.47 -22.92
CA SER A 117 5.57 19.03 -23.42
C SER A 117 5.72 17.52 -23.41
N ILE A 118 4.75 16.80 -22.86
CA ILE A 118 4.67 15.35 -22.85
C ILE A 118 3.59 14.95 -23.85
N ILE A 119 3.89 14.02 -24.74
CA ILE A 119 2.96 13.46 -25.73
C ILE A 119 2.72 11.99 -25.38
N TYR A 120 1.45 11.58 -25.33
CA TYR A 120 1.08 10.17 -25.19
C TYR A 120 0.92 9.53 -26.57
N ASP A 121 1.68 8.45 -26.83
CA ASP A 121 1.55 7.63 -28.03
C ASP A 121 0.69 6.39 -27.73
N ALA A 122 -0.56 6.41 -28.20
CA ALA A 122 -1.49 5.31 -28.01
C ALA A 122 -1.09 4.01 -28.74
N SER A 123 -0.18 4.07 -29.72
CA SER A 123 0.28 2.89 -30.45
C SER A 123 1.35 2.10 -29.68
N THR A 124 2.13 2.77 -28.84
CA THR A 124 3.21 2.18 -28.05
C THR A 124 2.91 2.16 -26.54
N GLY A 125 1.91 2.90 -26.10
CA GLY A 125 1.59 3.08 -24.69
C GLY A 125 2.64 3.90 -23.92
N ALA A 126 3.50 4.63 -24.63
CA ALA A 126 4.61 5.38 -24.05
C ALA A 126 4.33 6.89 -24.01
N TYR A 127 5.01 7.58 -23.10
CA TYR A 127 5.06 9.04 -23.07
C TYR A 127 6.44 9.50 -23.54
N SER A 128 6.49 10.49 -24.43
CA SER A 128 7.72 11.14 -24.87
C SER A 128 7.68 12.63 -24.54
N SER A 129 8.84 13.25 -24.35
CA SER A 129 8.91 14.71 -24.44
C SER A 129 8.72 15.14 -25.89
N ASN A 130 8.13 16.32 -26.10
CA ASN A 130 8.12 17.03 -27.38
C ASN A 130 9.54 17.43 -27.78
#